data_AF-A0A454CU83-F1
#
_entry.id   AF-A0A454CU83-F1
#
_cell.length_a   1.000
_cell.length_b   1.000
_cell.length_c   1.000
_cell.angle_alpha   90.00
_cell.angle_beta   90.00
_cell.angle_gamma   90.00
#
_symmetry.space_group_name_H-M   'P 1'
#
loop_
_entity.id
_entity.type
_entity.pdbx_description
1 polymer ?
#
loop_
_entity_poly.entity_id
_entity_poly.type
_entity_poly.pdbx_seq_one_letter_code
_entity_poly.pdbx_strand_id
1 'polypeptide(L)'
;MPNTDIPLVHSEEVKLFATMLNELDGDIHSLLETARMPQDILSSQSSNAFVPESALKSVFQTLGERASPEKFALLTWTLCHDIYVPRFANQITQTHSLKAALEEVSQLLK
;
A
#
# COMPACT_ATOMS: atom_id res chain seq x y z
N MET A 1 -22.05 -5.48 22.33
CA MET A 1 -21.49 -4.57 21.29
C MET A 1 -20.97 -5.46 20.17
N PRO A 2 -21.27 -5.18 18.90
CA PRO A 2 -20.71 -5.99 17.81
C PRO A 2 -19.20 -5.82 17.84
N ASN A 3 -18.47 -6.93 17.90
CA ASN A 3 -17.02 -6.94 17.75
C ASN A 3 -16.77 -6.73 16.26
N THR A 4 -16.70 -5.48 15.82
CA THR A 4 -16.25 -5.16 14.47
C THR A 4 -14.76 -5.43 14.45
N ASP A 5 -14.35 -6.59 13.94
CA ASP A 5 -12.96 -6.86 13.62
C ASP A 5 -12.46 -5.73 12.72
N ILE A 6 -11.56 -4.91 13.23
CA ILE A 6 -10.97 -3.80 12.49
C ILE A 6 -9.93 -4.42 11.55
N PRO A 7 -10.13 -4.36 10.22
CA PRO A 7 -9.14 -4.88 9.29
C PRO A 7 -7.83 -4.12 9.46
N LEU A 8 -6.73 -4.86 9.56
CA LEU A 8 -5.39 -4.32 9.78
C LEU A 8 -4.53 -4.54 8.54
N VAL A 9 -3.67 -3.56 8.25
CA VAL A 9 -2.67 -3.62 7.19
C VAL A 9 -1.29 -3.33 7.77
N HIS A 10 -0.25 -3.81 7.11
CA HIS A 10 1.11 -3.47 7.48
C HIS A 10 1.33 -1.96 7.32
N SER A 11 1.93 -1.31 8.32
CA SER A 11 2.26 0.12 8.26
C SER A 11 3.16 0.47 7.08
N GLU A 12 4.01 -0.46 6.62
CA GLU A 12 4.85 -0.29 5.43
C GLU A 12 4.04 0.06 4.18
N GLU A 13 2.86 -0.53 4.03
CA GLU A 13 1.98 -0.26 2.89
C GLU A 13 1.54 1.21 2.92
N VAL A 14 1.10 1.71 4.08
CA VAL A 14 0.70 3.12 4.22
C VAL A 14 1.88 4.07 4.02
N LYS A 15 3.07 3.73 4.56
CA LYS A 15 4.30 4.52 4.36
C LYS A 15 4.68 4.59 2.88
N LEU A 16 4.54 3.49 2.16
CA LEU A 16 4.87 3.42 0.75
C LEU A 16 4.01 4.41 -0.04
N PHE A 17 2.67 4.34 0.10
CA PHE A 17 1.75 5.28 -0.56
C PHE A 17 1.97 6.73 -0.15
N ALA A 18 2.21 6.98 1.15
CA ALA A 18 2.48 8.33 1.63
C ALA A 18 3.78 8.92 1.03
N THR A 19 4.82 8.09 0.84
CA THR A 19 6.09 8.52 0.25
C THR A 19 5.93 8.94 -1.20
N MET A 20 5.22 8.17 -2.03
CA MET A 20 4.96 8.60 -3.41
C MET A 20 4.10 9.85 -3.47
N LEU A 21 3.12 10.02 -2.58
CA LEU A 21 2.32 11.23 -2.56
C LEU A 21 3.13 12.47 -2.14
N ASN A 22 4.13 12.30 -1.29
CA ASN A 22 5.10 13.36 -0.99
C ASN A 22 5.85 13.84 -2.24
N GLU A 23 6.20 12.94 -3.16
CA GLU A 23 6.85 13.31 -4.43
C GLU A 23 5.93 14.14 -5.35
N LEU A 24 4.62 14.17 -5.08
CA LEU A 24 3.64 14.85 -5.92
C LEU A 24 3.20 16.20 -5.39
N ASP A 25 3.06 16.30 -4.07
CA ASP A 25 2.33 17.37 -3.38
C ASP A 25 3.13 17.95 -2.19
N GLY A 26 4.32 17.40 -1.89
CA GLY A 26 5.32 18.01 -1.02
C GLY A 26 5.05 18.01 0.49
N ASP A 27 3.94 17.45 0.98
CA ASP A 27 3.66 17.39 2.42
C ASP A 27 3.15 16.02 2.90
N ILE A 28 4.09 15.07 3.05
CA ILE A 28 3.87 13.75 3.65
C ILE A 28 3.20 13.79 5.03
N HIS A 29 3.46 14.83 5.83
CA HIS A 29 2.98 14.91 7.20
C HIS A 29 1.48 15.22 7.24
N SER A 30 0.99 16.12 6.38
CA SER A 30 -0.45 16.40 6.24
C SER A 30 -1.26 15.15 5.85
N LEU A 31 -0.64 14.25 5.08
CA LEU A 31 -1.29 13.05 4.55
C LEU A 31 -1.38 11.95 5.60
N LEU A 32 -0.30 11.79 6.36
CA LEU A 32 -0.27 10.87 7.49
C LEU A 32 -1.20 11.33 8.62
N GLU A 33 -1.29 12.64 8.87
CA GLU A 33 -2.27 13.19 9.83
C GLU A 33 -3.71 12.93 9.38
N THR A 34 -4.01 13.15 8.09
CA THR A 34 -5.35 12.88 7.52
C THR A 34 -5.72 11.40 7.63
N ALA A 35 -4.74 10.51 7.45
CA ALA A 35 -4.89 9.07 7.63
C ALA A 35 -4.89 8.61 9.09
N ARG A 36 -4.83 9.54 10.07
CA ARG A 36 -4.72 9.27 11.51
C ARG A 36 -3.55 8.33 11.83
N MET A 37 -2.46 8.48 11.10
CA MET A 37 -1.27 7.69 11.31
C MET A 37 -0.51 8.16 12.54
N PRO A 38 0.04 7.23 13.35
CA PRO A 38 0.97 7.57 14.41
C PRO A 38 2.12 8.42 13.87
N GLN A 39 2.48 9.50 14.56
CA GLN A 39 3.54 10.42 14.11
C GLN A 39 4.92 9.74 14.00
N ASP A 40 5.12 8.64 14.74
CA ASP A 40 6.31 7.79 14.73
C ASP A 40 6.30 6.74 13.62
N ILE A 41 5.28 6.69 12.76
CA ILE A 41 5.21 5.70 11.69
C ILE A 41 6.34 5.87 10.68
N LEU A 42 6.85 7.09 10.46
CA LEU A 42 8.01 7.32 9.61
C LEU A 42 9.35 7.00 10.30
N SER A 43 9.34 6.79 11.62
CA SER A 43 10.55 6.40 12.34
C SER A 43 10.92 4.94 12.02
N SER A 44 12.21 4.68 11.87
CA SER A 44 12.75 3.33 11.58
C SER A 44 12.51 2.31 12.69
N GLN A 45 11.97 2.72 13.84
CA GLN A 45 11.68 1.85 14.99
C GLN A 45 10.28 1.21 14.95
N SER A 46 9.41 1.65 14.04
CA SER A 46 8.01 1.18 13.94
C SER A 46 7.77 0.15 12.82
N SER A 47 8.82 -0.48 12.28
CA SER A 47 8.73 -1.33 11.06
C SER A 47 7.75 -2.51 11.14
N ASN A 48 7.38 -2.94 12.34
CA ASN A 48 6.44 -4.06 12.55
C ASN A 48 5.04 -3.63 13.04
N ALA A 49 4.68 -2.35 12.92
CA ALA A 49 3.37 -1.87 13.32
C ALA A 49 2.30 -2.25 12.28
N PHE A 50 1.14 -2.71 12.76
CA PHE A 50 -0.09 -2.83 11.98
C PHE A 50 -0.95 -1.60 12.23
N VAL A 51 -1.63 -1.12 11.20
CA VAL A 51 -2.55 0.01 11.29
C VAL A 51 -3.91 -0.35 10.70
N PRO A 52 -5.00 0.34 11.10
CA PRO A 52 -6.31 0.12 10.49
C PRO A 52 -6.26 0.33 8.97
N GLU A 53 -6.89 -0.55 8.21
CA GLU A 53 -7.03 -0.45 6.75
C GLU A 53 -7.66 0.89 6.32
N SER A 54 -8.49 1.49 7.19
CA SER A 54 -9.05 2.82 6.97
C SER A 54 -7.98 3.89 6.73
N ALA A 55 -6.79 3.76 7.33
CA ALA A 55 -5.70 4.70 7.11
C ALA A 55 -5.14 4.61 5.68
N LEU A 56 -4.94 3.39 5.18
CA LEU A 56 -4.55 3.16 3.79
C LEU A 56 -5.59 3.77 2.83
N LYS A 57 -6.87 3.49 3.09
CA LYS A 57 -8.00 4.05 2.32
C LYS A 57 -8.00 5.58 2.33
N SER A 58 -7.74 6.20 3.49
CA SER A 58 -7.62 7.66 3.60
C SER A 58 -6.47 8.22 2.77
N VAL A 59 -5.28 7.61 2.82
CA VAL A 59 -4.15 8.04 1.97
C VAL A 59 -4.50 7.95 0.49
N PHE A 60 -5.11 6.85 0.06
CA PHE A 60 -5.56 6.66 -1.33
C PHE A 60 -6.61 7.67 -1.76
N GLN A 61 -7.57 7.96 -0.88
CA GLN A 61 -8.61 8.95 -1.17
C GLN A 61 -8.01 10.34 -1.32
N THR A 62 -7.14 10.75 -0.40
CA THR A 62 -6.46 12.04 -0.48
C THR A 62 -5.56 12.14 -1.72
N LEU A 63 -4.89 11.05 -2.09
CA LEU A 63 -4.13 10.96 -3.35
C LEU A 63 -5.04 11.21 -4.56
N GLY A 64 -6.21 10.58 -4.61
CA GLY A 64 -7.18 10.74 -5.71
C GLY A 64 -7.83 12.13 -5.77
N GLU A 65 -8.02 12.78 -4.62
CA GLU A 65 -8.59 14.13 -4.53
C GLU A 65 -7.59 15.22 -4.93
N ARG A 66 -6.29 15.02 -4.67
CA ARG A 66 -5.25 16.02 -4.90
C ARG A 66 -4.49 15.85 -6.22
N ALA A 67 -4.39 14.63 -6.74
CA ALA A 67 -3.71 14.36 -8.00
C ALA A 67 -4.66 14.50 -9.20
N SER A 68 -4.15 14.94 -10.36
CA SER A 68 -4.91 14.79 -11.60
C SER A 68 -5.10 13.30 -11.93
N PRO A 69 -6.16 12.91 -12.66
CA PRO A 69 -6.38 11.51 -13.02
C PRO A 69 -5.18 10.86 -13.72
N GLU A 70 -4.47 11.59 -14.59
CA GLU A 70 -3.29 11.12 -15.30
C GLU A 70 -2.13 10.87 -14.33
N LYS A 71 -1.92 11.80 -13.38
CA LYS A 71 -0.87 11.69 -12.38
C LYS A 71 -1.17 10.51 -11.44
N PHE A 72 -2.41 10.39 -10.96
CA PHE A 72 -2.87 9.27 -10.14
C PHE A 72 -2.66 7.92 -10.83
N ALA A 73 -3.03 7.81 -12.11
CA ALA A 73 -2.87 6.60 -12.90
C ALA A 73 -1.38 6.23 -13.06
N LEU A 74 -0.52 7.21 -13.36
CA LEU A 74 0.91 7.00 -13.49
C LEU A 74 1.53 6.46 -12.20
N LEU A 75 1.17 7.03 -11.05
CA LEU A 75 1.72 6.60 -9.76
C LEU A 75 1.27 5.21 -9.38
N THR A 76 -0.02 4.93 -9.52
CA THR A 76 -0.58 3.62 -9.25
C THR A 76 0.09 2.58 -10.14
N TRP A 77 0.31 2.91 -11.42
CA TRP A 77 1.04 2.06 -12.35
C TRP A 77 2.49 1.82 -11.91
N THR A 78 3.26 2.88 -11.61
CA THR A 78 4.66 2.78 -11.15
C THR A 78 4.77 1.89 -9.92
N LEU A 79 3.87 2.06 -8.96
CA LEU A 79 3.86 1.30 -7.72
C LEU A 79 3.55 -0.19 -7.97
N CYS A 80 2.56 -0.47 -8.81
CA CYS A 80 2.25 -1.82 -9.23
C CYS A 80 3.45 -2.46 -9.94
N HIS A 81 4.06 -1.76 -10.88
CA HIS A 81 5.16 -2.26 -11.70
C HIS A 81 6.45 -2.49 -10.90
N ASP A 82 6.85 -1.53 -10.07
CA ASP A 82 8.16 -1.52 -9.42
C ASP A 82 8.16 -2.29 -8.10
N ILE A 83 7.00 -2.42 -7.44
CA ILE A 83 6.93 -2.93 -6.07
C ILE A 83 5.97 -4.11 -5.96
N TYR A 84 4.68 -3.94 -6.25
CA TYR A 84 3.72 -5.03 -5.97
C TYR A 84 3.89 -6.24 -6.88
N VAL A 85 4.01 -6.04 -8.19
CA VAL A 85 4.19 -7.14 -9.14
C VAL A 85 5.48 -7.91 -8.84
N PRO A 86 6.64 -7.28 -8.63
CA PRO A 86 7.86 -7.99 -8.22
C PRO A 86 7.75 -8.67 -6.86
N ARG A 87 7.18 -8.01 -5.84
CA ARG A 87 6.96 -8.63 -4.51
C ARG A 87 6.09 -9.88 -4.60
N PHE A 88 5.06 -9.83 -5.44
CA PHE A 88 4.15 -10.94 -5.65
C PHE A 88 4.80 -12.05 -6.49
N ALA A 89 5.50 -11.69 -7.57
CA ALA A 89 6.23 -12.64 -8.40
C ALA A 89 7.33 -13.38 -7.62
N ASN A 90 7.99 -12.72 -6.67
CA ASN A 90 9.00 -13.33 -5.81
C ASN A 90 8.43 -14.35 -4.81
N GLN A 91 7.12 -14.37 -4.58
CA GLN A 91 6.46 -15.37 -3.74
C GLN A 91 6.11 -16.65 -4.52
N ILE A 92 6.17 -16.61 -5.86
CA ILE A 92 5.88 -17.74 -6.72
C ILE A 92 7.03 -18.73 -6.63
N THR A 93 6.75 -19.93 -6.13
CA THR A 93 7.72 -21.02 -5.99
C THR A 93 7.66 -22.01 -7.14
N GLN A 94 6.56 -22.03 -7.91
CA GLN A 94 6.38 -22.92 -9.04
C GLN A 94 7.14 -22.42 -10.28
N THR A 95 8.29 -23.05 -10.55
CA THR A 95 9.14 -22.71 -11.70
C THR A 95 8.99 -23.67 -12.90
N HIS A 96 8.22 -24.75 -12.73
CA HIS A 96 8.20 -25.86 -13.69
C HIS A 96 7.27 -25.64 -14.89
N SER A 97 6.21 -24.83 -14.74
CA SER A 97 5.32 -24.47 -15.85
C SER A 97 4.58 -23.16 -15.59
N LEU A 98 4.29 -22.41 -16.65
CA LEU A 98 3.50 -21.18 -16.57
C LEU A 98 2.11 -21.45 -15.97
N LYS A 99 1.50 -22.59 -16.31
CA LYS A 99 0.19 -22.98 -15.75
C LYS A 99 0.24 -23.10 -14.24
N ALA A 100 1.24 -23.79 -13.69
CA ALA A 100 1.38 -23.97 -12.25
C ALA A 100 1.70 -22.67 -11.52
N ALA A 101 2.54 -21.81 -12.11
CA ALA A 101 2.79 -20.47 -11.59
C ALA A 101 1.49 -19.64 -11.51
N LEU A 102 0.65 -19.68 -12.56
CA LEU A 102 -0.64 -18.98 -12.58
C LEU A 102 -1.66 -19.57 -11.58
N GLU A 103 -1.64 -20.89 -11.38
CA GLU A 103 -2.45 -21.53 -10.33
C GLU A 103 -2.01 -21.08 -8.93
N GLU A 104 -0.71 -20.99 -8.66
CA GLU A 104 -0.16 -20.47 -7.40
C GLU A 104 -0.53 -19.00 -7.19
N VAL A 105 -0.40 -18.16 -8.21
CA VAL A 105 -0.89 -16.77 -8.19
C VAL A 105 -2.35 -16.69 -7.80
N SER A 106 -3.21 -17.54 -8.37
CA SER A 106 -4.64 -17.53 -8.07
C SER A 106 -4.97 -17.92 -6.61
N GLN A 107 -4.05 -18.63 -5.93
CA GLN A 107 -4.18 -18.98 -4.51
C GLN A 107 -3.67 -17.84 -3.62
N LEU A 108 -2.59 -17.18 -4.01
CA LEU A 108 -2.03 -16.02 -3.29
C LEU A 108 -2.94 -14.77 -3.33
N LEU A 109 -3.86 -14.69 -4.30
CA LEU A 109 -4.84 -13.60 -4.43
C LEU A 109 -6.17 -13.86 -3.69
N LYS A 110 -6.35 -15.02 -3.05
CA LYS A 110 -7.56 -15.36 -2.27
C LYS A 110 -7.40 -15.03 -0.80
#